data_AF-A0A126ZBM0-F1
#
_entry.id   AF-A0A126ZBM0-F1
#
_cell.length_a   1.000
_cell.length_b   1.000
_cell.length_c   1.000
_cell.angle_alpha   90.00
_cell.angle_beta   90.00
_cell.angle_gamma   90.00
#
_symmetry.space_group_name_H-M   'P 1'
#
loop_
_entity.id
_entity.type
_entity.pdbx_description
1 polymer ?
#
loop_
_entity_poly.entity_id
_entity_poly.type
_entity_poly.pdbx_seq_one_letter_code
_entity_poly.pdbx_strand_id
1 'polypeptide(L)'
;MLTSLPLNPKDSRFGWTKAARIEEFGKKLVAANGATHRVVIQGQTQDIKIIRVHQNVPKYRLENGRTASAQVEHLAKNPQESVGLFLDDPELWKAQEIQHALLLKLAEKSDLRKYFENAANKQVDPILLDEHGFVINGNRRLATWRDLFHSDSSKFGHFEYIDVAVLPPVDTKAIDRLEAELQIEKDIKADYSWDSKANMMLAKRQREGYSDKELGEVYGMKEADIKELLDMRDYAHDWLLSRGKDNMWSLVAGGELAFRRIVTSRGKVGGTGRQQLFKEAAFALIDKPDEVKDSLHDAINGMAQHIGPIIEKLKAAFPISTVAVDDETTDLFGGGPAKSSGEADDLALSKEICKGDNAGAARQIIVEFIESQKQLKRDTKSAEKLLDCCARATGALEDGIKLGLGAETKVEGVAGQLDRLEAQIAKIREFIASKAC
;
A
#
# COMPACT_ATOMS: atom_id res chain seq x y z
N MET A 1 3.38 -22.44 24.23
CA MET A 1 2.99 -22.81 25.60
C MET A 1 1.97 -21.78 26.04
N LEU A 2 0.74 -22.20 26.34
CA LEU A 2 -0.29 -21.29 26.87
C LEU A 2 0.13 -20.91 28.30
N THR A 3 0.68 -19.72 28.47
CA THR A 3 1.04 -19.15 29.77
C THR A 3 -0.24 -18.88 30.54
N SER A 4 -0.37 -19.50 31.72
CA SER A 4 -1.47 -19.28 32.65
C SER A 4 -1.59 -17.79 33.01
N LEU A 5 -2.82 -17.31 33.21
CA LEU A 5 -3.07 -15.95 33.70
C LEU A 5 -2.16 -15.65 34.92
N PRO A 6 -1.45 -14.52 34.94
CA PRO A 6 -0.57 -14.19 36.05
C PRO A 6 -1.39 -14.05 37.33
N LEU A 7 -0.98 -14.76 38.39
CA LEU A 7 -1.65 -14.75 39.70
C LEU A 7 -1.65 -13.36 40.35
N ASN A 8 -0.66 -12.53 40.03
CA ASN A 8 -0.59 -11.12 40.41
C ASN A 8 -0.75 -10.26 39.16
N PRO A 9 -1.72 -9.33 39.14
CA PRO A 9 -1.93 -8.46 37.98
C PRO A 9 -0.75 -7.53 37.65
N LYS A 10 0.20 -7.31 38.59
CA LYS A 10 1.45 -6.57 38.36
C LYS A 10 2.57 -7.43 37.73
N ASP A 11 2.40 -8.74 37.68
CA ASP A 11 3.38 -9.68 37.08
C ASP A 11 3.13 -9.87 35.57
N SER A 12 2.09 -9.24 35.02
CA SER A 12 1.86 -9.21 33.58
C SER A 12 3.01 -8.49 32.86
N ARG A 13 3.71 -9.21 31.98
CA ARG A 13 4.74 -8.67 31.07
C ARG A 13 4.17 -7.61 30.10
N PHE A 14 2.86 -7.59 29.88
CA PHE A 14 2.23 -6.80 28.82
C PHE A 14 1.34 -5.67 29.34
N GLY A 15 1.63 -5.18 30.54
CA GLY A 15 0.92 -4.06 31.14
C GLY A 15 0.17 -4.44 32.41
N TRP A 16 0.17 -3.53 33.37
CA TRP A 16 -0.61 -3.63 34.61
C TRP A 16 -2.09 -3.37 34.37
N THR A 17 -2.93 -3.72 35.36
CA THR A 17 -4.37 -3.39 35.32
C THR A 17 -4.60 -1.88 35.33
N LYS A 18 -5.71 -1.43 34.74
CA LYS A 18 -6.12 -0.01 34.73
C LYS A 18 -5.94 0.68 36.09
N ALA A 19 -6.47 0.09 37.15
CA ALA A 19 -6.40 0.66 38.50
C ALA A 19 -4.95 0.85 38.99
N ALA A 20 -4.09 -0.17 38.82
CA ALA A 20 -2.70 -0.10 39.24
C ALA A 20 -1.87 0.90 38.40
N ARG A 21 -2.18 1.03 37.09
CA ARG A 21 -1.55 2.01 36.21
C ARG A 21 -1.86 3.44 36.63
N ILE A 22 -3.14 3.75 36.84
CA ILE A 22 -3.60 5.08 37.25
C ILE A 22 -2.99 5.48 38.60
N GLU A 23 -2.94 4.55 39.56
CA GLU A 23 -2.31 4.79 40.86
C GLU A 23 -0.81 5.12 40.72
N GLU A 24 -0.08 4.35 39.92
CA GLU A 24 1.35 4.57 39.66
C GLU A 24 1.60 5.92 38.98
N PHE A 25 0.81 6.26 37.96
CA PHE A 25 0.92 7.55 37.27
C PHE A 25 0.66 8.72 38.22
N GLY A 26 -0.39 8.64 39.05
CA GLY A 26 -0.70 9.66 40.06
C GLY A 26 0.47 9.89 41.02
N LYS A 27 1.06 8.82 41.55
CA LYS A 27 2.24 8.89 42.44
C LYS A 27 3.44 9.54 41.75
N LYS A 28 3.75 9.12 40.52
CA LYS A 28 4.92 9.60 39.78
C LYS A 28 4.76 11.04 39.28
N LEU A 29 3.56 11.45 38.87
CA LEU A 29 3.27 12.81 38.42
C LEU A 29 3.42 13.86 39.54
N VAL A 30 3.08 13.49 40.77
CA VAL A 30 3.30 14.35 41.96
C VAL A 30 4.79 14.50 42.26
N ALA A 31 5.57 13.44 42.08
CA ALA A 31 7.01 13.44 42.32
C ALA A 31 7.85 13.97 41.13
N ALA A 32 7.22 14.23 39.98
CA ALA A 32 7.92 14.60 38.75
C ALA A 32 8.42 16.05 38.78
N ASN A 33 9.73 16.22 38.65
CA ASN A 33 10.38 17.53 38.57
C ASN A 33 11.03 17.76 37.19
N GLY A 34 10.62 18.83 36.52
CA GLY A 34 11.41 19.53 35.49
C GLY A 34 11.26 19.09 34.04
N ALA A 35 11.30 17.79 33.73
CA ALA A 35 11.29 17.33 32.34
C ALA A 35 9.87 17.29 31.76
N THR A 36 9.67 17.96 30.63
CA THR A 36 8.42 17.96 29.87
C THR A 36 8.67 17.52 28.43
N HIS A 37 7.63 16.95 27.82
CA HIS A 37 7.57 16.61 26.41
C HIS A 37 6.51 17.47 25.75
N ARG A 38 6.91 18.16 24.69
CA ARG A 38 6.04 19.07 23.96
C ARG A 38 5.22 18.29 22.94
N VAL A 39 3.90 18.41 23.03
CA VAL A 39 2.95 17.74 22.14
C VAL A 39 1.96 18.76 21.62
N VAL A 40 1.59 18.66 20.34
CA VAL A 40 0.50 19.47 19.78
C VAL A 40 -0.80 18.68 19.94
N ILE A 41 -1.74 19.21 20.69
CA ILE A 41 -3.04 18.60 20.95
C ILE A 41 -4.10 19.58 20.49
N GLN A 42 -4.92 19.20 19.52
CA GLN A 42 -5.98 20.05 18.95
C GLN A 42 -5.44 21.43 18.48
N GLY A 43 -4.24 21.46 17.89
CA GLY A 43 -3.60 22.69 17.43
C GLY A 43 -2.99 23.56 18.53
N GLN A 44 -3.05 23.14 19.80
CA GLN A 44 -2.40 23.82 20.91
C GLN A 44 -1.18 23.05 21.38
N THR A 45 -0.06 23.75 21.51
CA THR A 45 1.17 23.20 22.09
C THR A 45 1.00 23.05 23.60
N GLN A 46 1.11 21.82 24.10
CA GLN A 46 1.06 21.49 25.52
C GLN A 46 2.36 20.81 25.96
N ASP A 47 2.89 21.22 27.11
CA ASP A 47 4.06 20.61 27.73
C ASP A 47 3.60 19.57 28.76
N ILE A 48 3.76 18.29 28.42
CA ILE A 48 3.33 17.16 29.24
C ILE A 48 4.49 16.68 30.10
N LYS A 49 4.26 16.50 31.41
CA LYS A 49 5.31 16.02 32.32
C LYS A 49 5.79 14.61 31.93
N ILE A 50 7.09 14.43 31.92
CA ILE A 50 7.72 13.11 31.75
C ILE A 50 7.84 12.45 33.12
N ILE A 51 7.40 11.20 33.21
CA ILE A 51 7.54 10.35 34.39
C ILE A 51 8.30 9.08 34.03
N ARG A 52 9.09 8.58 34.98
CA ARG A 52 9.82 7.32 34.82
C ARG A 52 9.07 6.17 35.51
N VAL A 53 8.68 5.17 34.74
CA VAL A 53 7.88 4.02 35.18
C VAL A 53 8.50 2.71 34.74
N HIS A 54 8.15 1.61 35.40
CA HIS A 54 8.59 0.28 34.98
C HIS A 54 7.97 -0.06 33.62
N GLN A 55 8.72 -0.74 32.74
CA GLN A 55 8.28 -1.03 31.37
C GLN A 55 7.03 -1.90 31.28
N ASN A 56 6.68 -2.65 32.33
CA ASN A 56 5.44 -3.43 32.42
C ASN A 56 4.23 -2.61 32.87
N VAL A 57 4.38 -1.30 33.14
CA VAL A 57 3.24 -0.45 33.50
C VAL A 57 2.36 -0.18 32.27
N PRO A 58 2.84 0.34 31.13
CA PRO A 58 1.96 0.69 30.00
C PRO A 58 1.34 -0.53 29.29
N LYS A 59 0.23 -0.34 28.56
CA LYS A 59 -0.32 -1.36 27.64
C LYS A 59 -0.20 -0.93 26.19
N TYR A 60 -0.16 -1.89 25.27
CA TYR A 60 -0.22 -1.56 23.85
C TYR A 60 -1.61 -1.07 23.49
N ARG A 61 -1.69 0.00 22.71
CA ARG A 61 -2.94 0.35 22.02
C ARG A 61 -3.16 -0.65 20.89
N LEU A 62 -4.28 -1.38 20.94
CA LEU A 62 -4.64 -2.38 19.93
C LEU A 62 -5.08 -1.73 18.61
N GLU A 63 -5.69 -0.54 18.70
CA GLU A 63 -6.10 0.31 17.57
C GLU A 63 -4.90 1.02 16.91
N ASN A 64 -3.83 0.27 16.64
CA ASN A 64 -2.65 0.80 15.96
C ASN A 64 -2.72 0.45 14.48
N GLY A 65 -2.69 1.47 13.62
CA GLY A 65 -2.81 1.25 12.19
C GLY A 65 -1.68 0.38 11.60
N ARG A 66 -0.48 0.33 12.20
CA ARG A 66 0.66 -0.46 11.70
C ARG A 66 0.43 -1.97 11.85
N THR A 67 -0.41 -2.38 12.79
CA THR A 67 -0.71 -3.79 13.04
C THR A 67 -2.06 -4.22 12.49
N ALA A 68 -2.84 -3.32 11.88
CA ALA A 68 -4.21 -3.58 11.44
C ALA A 68 -4.30 -4.82 10.52
N SER A 69 -3.50 -4.87 9.45
CA SER A 69 -3.46 -6.04 8.55
C SER A 69 -2.98 -7.30 9.25
N ALA A 70 -1.98 -7.18 10.13
CA ALA A 70 -1.38 -8.32 10.82
C ALA A 70 -2.33 -8.95 11.86
N GLN A 71 -3.17 -8.13 12.51
CA GLN A 71 -4.22 -8.58 13.43
C GLN A 71 -5.31 -9.35 12.67
N VAL A 72 -5.79 -8.80 11.55
CA VAL A 72 -6.80 -9.44 10.69
C VAL A 72 -6.28 -10.77 10.15
N GLU A 73 -5.03 -10.81 9.69
CA GLU A 73 -4.40 -12.05 9.23
C GLU A 73 -4.17 -13.06 10.36
N HIS A 74 -3.91 -12.59 11.59
CA HIS A 74 -3.81 -13.48 12.76
C HIS A 74 -5.14 -14.20 13.03
N LEU A 75 -6.26 -13.49 12.97
CA LEU A 75 -7.59 -14.08 13.14
C LEU A 75 -7.91 -15.08 12.02
N ALA A 76 -7.54 -14.77 10.78
CA ALA A 76 -7.70 -15.68 9.65
C ALA A 76 -6.90 -17.00 9.83
N LYS A 77 -5.69 -16.91 10.39
CA LYS A 77 -4.84 -18.07 10.69
C LYS A 77 -5.26 -18.84 11.93
N ASN A 78 -6.06 -18.23 12.81
CA ASN A 78 -6.51 -18.85 14.06
C ASN A 78 -8.04 -18.73 14.19
N PRO A 79 -8.83 -19.50 13.41
CA PRO A 79 -10.30 -19.37 13.38
C PRO A 79 -11.00 -19.64 14.72
N GLN A 80 -10.31 -20.32 15.64
CA GLN A 80 -10.74 -20.58 17.02
C GLN A 80 -10.72 -19.33 17.93
N GLU A 81 -10.06 -18.25 17.52
CA GLU A 81 -10.07 -16.99 18.25
C GLU A 81 -11.38 -16.21 18.02
N SER A 82 -11.78 -15.39 19.00
CA SER A 82 -12.92 -14.49 18.81
C SER A 82 -12.62 -13.47 17.73
N VAL A 83 -13.59 -13.22 16.84
CA VAL A 83 -13.51 -12.14 15.83
C VAL A 83 -13.27 -10.78 16.48
N GLY A 84 -13.78 -10.58 17.69
CA GLY A 84 -13.63 -9.36 18.47
C GLY A 84 -12.37 -9.32 19.37
N LEU A 85 -11.44 -10.27 19.25
CA LEU A 85 -10.26 -10.39 20.14
C LEU A 85 -9.48 -9.07 20.30
N PHE A 86 -9.36 -8.27 19.23
CA PHE A 86 -8.66 -6.98 19.25
C PHE A 86 -9.59 -5.76 19.36
N LEU A 87 -10.91 -5.98 19.43
CA LEU A 87 -11.94 -4.95 19.36
C LEU A 87 -12.70 -4.78 20.67
N ASP A 88 -13.04 -5.88 21.33
CA ASP A 88 -14.00 -5.88 22.43
C ASP A 88 -13.39 -5.39 23.74
N ASP A 89 -12.24 -5.97 24.12
CA ASP A 89 -11.58 -5.67 25.39
C ASP A 89 -10.08 -5.37 25.18
N PRO A 90 -9.66 -4.08 25.20
CA PRO A 90 -8.26 -3.71 25.08
C PRO A 90 -7.42 -4.11 26.32
N GLU A 91 -8.06 -4.43 27.45
CA GLU A 91 -7.39 -4.90 28.66
C GLU A 91 -7.06 -6.40 28.61
N LEU A 92 -7.66 -7.14 27.68
CA LEU A 92 -7.54 -8.59 27.59
C LEU A 92 -6.08 -9.00 27.40
N TRP A 93 -5.58 -9.80 28.35
CA TRP A 93 -4.18 -10.21 28.38
C TRP A 93 -3.75 -10.95 27.11
N LYS A 94 -4.61 -11.84 26.61
CA LYS A 94 -4.35 -12.61 25.39
C LYS A 94 -4.17 -11.70 24.16
N ALA A 95 -5.00 -10.67 24.03
CA ALA A 95 -4.89 -9.69 22.96
C ALA A 95 -3.57 -8.90 23.05
N GLN A 96 -3.16 -8.52 24.26
CA GLN A 96 -1.89 -7.82 24.51
C GLN A 96 -0.65 -8.68 24.20
N GLU A 97 -0.68 -9.97 24.53
CA GLU A 97 0.39 -10.91 24.21
C GLU A 97 0.54 -11.11 22.70
N ILE A 98 -0.56 -11.32 21.99
CA ILE A 98 -0.54 -11.46 20.53
C ILE A 98 -0.08 -10.15 19.89
N GLN A 99 -0.57 -9.00 20.37
CA GLN A 99 -0.15 -7.69 19.89
C GLN A 99 1.36 -7.48 20.06
N HIS A 100 1.94 -7.90 21.19
CA HIS A 100 3.38 -7.87 21.40
C HIS A 100 4.14 -8.66 20.32
N ALA A 101 3.71 -9.90 20.05
CA ALA A 101 4.33 -10.74 19.04
C ALA A 101 4.23 -10.15 17.63
N LEU A 102 3.09 -9.53 17.28
CA LEU A 102 2.92 -8.82 16.01
C LEU A 102 3.86 -7.61 15.89
N LEU A 103 3.98 -6.82 16.97
CA LEU A 103 4.87 -5.66 17.01
C LEU A 103 6.35 -6.06 16.86
N LEU A 104 6.78 -7.18 17.46
CA LEU A 104 8.15 -7.69 17.31
C LEU A 104 8.45 -8.10 15.87
N LYS A 105 7.53 -8.80 15.20
CA LYS A 105 7.68 -9.14 13.77
C LYS A 105 7.83 -7.91 12.89
N LEU A 106 7.13 -6.82 13.21
CA LEU A 106 7.30 -5.54 12.52
C LEU A 106 8.64 -4.89 12.85
N ALA A 107 9.06 -4.93 14.11
CA ALA A 107 10.34 -4.37 14.56
C ALA A 107 11.54 -5.09 13.93
N GLU A 108 11.45 -6.39 13.69
CA GLU A 108 12.47 -7.20 12.99
C GLU A 108 12.58 -6.88 11.49
N LYS A 109 11.45 -6.60 10.84
CA LYS A 109 11.42 -6.17 9.44
C LYS A 109 11.99 -4.76 9.27
N SER A 110 11.96 -3.95 10.32
CA SER A 110 12.59 -2.63 10.38
C SER A 110 14.01 -2.72 10.94
N ASP A 111 14.84 -1.70 10.73
CA ASP A 111 16.14 -1.62 11.41
C ASP A 111 16.02 -1.24 12.90
N LEU A 112 14.80 -1.11 13.45
CA LEU A 112 14.55 -0.71 14.83
C LEU A 112 15.13 -1.71 15.85
N ARG A 113 14.91 -3.02 15.64
CA ARG A 113 15.44 -4.04 16.56
C ARG A 113 16.97 -4.02 16.56
N LYS A 114 17.58 -4.05 15.37
CA LYS A 114 19.04 -3.96 15.17
C LYS A 114 19.64 -2.70 15.80
N TYR A 115 18.92 -1.57 15.72
CA TYR A 115 19.34 -0.34 16.34
C TYR A 115 19.45 -0.47 17.86
N PHE A 116 18.44 -1.00 18.55
CA PHE A 116 18.46 -1.13 20.01
C PHE A 116 19.25 -2.33 20.55
N GLU A 117 19.64 -3.29 19.70
CA GLU A 117 20.58 -4.36 20.08
C GLU A 117 21.97 -3.84 20.46
N ASN A 118 22.34 -2.65 19.96
CA ASN A 118 23.47 -1.89 20.46
C ASN A 118 23.09 -1.24 21.80
N ALA A 119 23.63 -1.77 22.90
CA ALA A 119 23.32 -1.30 24.26
C ALA A 119 23.74 0.15 24.55
N ALA A 120 24.52 0.80 23.68
CA ALA A 120 24.78 2.24 23.76
C ALA A 120 23.53 3.08 23.42
N ASN A 121 22.61 2.53 22.62
CA ASN A 121 21.39 3.19 22.21
C ASN A 121 20.34 3.07 23.30
N LYS A 122 20.17 4.16 24.05
CA LYS A 122 19.16 4.30 25.10
C LYS A 122 17.90 4.96 24.56
N GLN A 123 16.88 5.04 25.41
CA GLN A 123 15.71 5.86 25.15
C GLN A 123 16.12 7.34 24.96
N VAL A 124 15.62 7.95 23.88
CA VAL A 124 15.81 9.38 23.57
C VAL A 124 14.51 10.14 23.82
N ASP A 125 13.40 9.68 23.23
CA ASP A 125 12.09 10.29 23.43
C ASP A 125 11.22 9.46 24.39
N PRO A 126 10.34 10.10 25.19
CA PRO A 126 9.39 9.40 26.01
C PRO A 126 8.35 8.66 25.17
N ILE A 127 7.77 7.60 25.75
CA ILE A 127 6.57 6.96 25.18
C ILE A 127 5.36 7.82 25.49
N LEU A 128 4.54 8.11 24.49
CA LEU A 128 3.31 8.86 24.69
C LEU A 128 2.15 7.92 25.01
N LEU A 129 1.49 8.16 26.14
CA LEU A 129 0.37 7.37 26.64
C LEU A 129 -0.91 8.20 26.69
N ASP A 130 -2.05 7.54 26.50
CA ASP A 130 -3.35 8.11 26.88
C ASP A 130 -3.51 8.17 28.40
N GLU A 131 -4.61 8.76 28.88
CA GLU A 131 -4.94 8.91 30.30
C GLU A 131 -5.16 7.56 31.02
N HIS A 132 -5.29 6.46 30.27
CA HIS A 132 -5.45 5.10 30.78
C HIS A 132 -4.15 4.28 30.71
N GLY A 133 -3.07 4.84 30.17
CA GLY A 133 -1.79 4.18 30.04
C GLY A 133 -1.66 3.26 28.83
N PHE A 134 -2.49 3.42 27.80
CA PHE A 134 -2.30 2.81 26.49
C PHE A 134 -1.37 3.66 25.65
N VAL A 135 -0.49 2.99 24.91
CA VAL A 135 0.56 3.64 24.13
C VAL A 135 0.00 4.23 22.84
N ILE A 136 -0.04 5.56 22.75
CA ILE A 136 -0.40 6.32 21.55
C ILE A 136 0.79 6.31 20.59
N ASN A 137 1.99 6.60 21.08
CA ASN A 137 3.23 6.58 20.28
C ASN A 137 4.33 5.80 20.99
N GLY A 138 5.02 4.94 20.23
CA GLY A 138 6.11 4.11 20.75
C GLY A 138 5.76 2.64 20.96
N ASN A 139 4.64 2.15 20.43
CA ASN A 139 4.23 0.73 20.52
C ASN A 139 5.37 -0.23 20.13
N ARG A 140 6.02 0.02 18.98
CA ARG A 140 7.14 -0.81 18.49
C ARG A 140 8.38 -0.70 19.37
N ARG A 141 8.70 0.51 19.85
CA ARG A 141 9.83 0.78 20.74
C ARG A 141 9.64 0.02 22.05
N LEU A 142 8.46 0.14 22.68
CA LEU A 142 8.12 -0.58 23.90
C LEU A 142 8.22 -2.10 23.74
N ALA A 143 7.68 -2.65 22.65
CA ALA A 143 7.77 -4.08 22.38
C ALA A 143 9.23 -4.53 22.24
N THR A 144 10.04 -3.78 21.49
CA THR A 144 11.47 -4.06 21.30
C THR A 144 12.23 -4.01 22.62
N TRP A 145 12.03 -2.96 23.43
CA TRP A 145 12.70 -2.80 24.73
C TRP A 145 12.34 -3.91 25.70
N ARG A 146 11.06 -4.30 25.77
CA ARG A 146 10.60 -5.44 26.56
C ARG A 146 11.28 -6.74 26.12
N ASP A 147 11.38 -6.98 24.82
CA ASP A 147 12.03 -8.20 24.30
C ASP A 147 13.54 -8.22 24.59
N LEU A 148 14.22 -7.10 24.39
CA LEU A 148 15.65 -6.97 24.69
C LEU A 148 15.93 -7.15 26.19
N PHE A 149 15.18 -6.48 27.08
CA PHE A 149 15.33 -6.65 28.53
C PHE A 149 15.13 -8.11 28.98
N HIS A 150 14.14 -8.81 28.42
CA HIS A 150 13.88 -10.20 28.79
C HIS A 150 14.83 -11.21 28.14
N SER A 151 15.48 -10.86 27.04
CA SER A 151 16.51 -11.70 26.42
C SER A 151 17.86 -11.62 27.15
N ASP A 152 18.25 -10.43 27.60
CA ASP A 152 19.44 -10.23 28.45
C ASP A 152 19.26 -9.00 29.36
N SER A 153 18.78 -9.25 30.58
CA SER A 153 18.52 -8.19 31.56
C SER A 153 19.80 -7.52 32.05
N SER A 154 20.95 -8.19 31.98
CA SER A 154 22.23 -7.63 32.38
C SER A 154 22.72 -6.58 31.38
N LYS A 155 22.59 -6.88 30.08
CA LYS A 155 22.97 -5.97 28.99
C LYS A 155 21.96 -4.85 28.78
N PHE A 156 20.67 -5.15 28.92
CA PHE A 156 19.57 -4.25 28.58
C PHE A 156 18.79 -3.73 29.80
N GLY A 157 19.36 -3.79 31.00
CA GLY A 157 18.72 -3.34 32.25
C GLY A 157 18.25 -1.88 32.24
N HIS A 158 18.84 -1.03 31.39
CA HIS A 158 18.40 0.35 31.22
C HIS A 158 16.99 0.50 30.62
N PHE A 159 16.42 -0.57 30.03
CA PHE A 159 15.04 -0.63 29.55
C PHE A 159 14.04 -1.11 30.61
N GLU A 160 14.48 -1.50 31.81
CA GLU A 160 13.57 -1.88 32.90
C GLU A 160 12.63 -0.73 33.28
N TYR A 161 13.18 0.49 33.32
CA TYR A 161 12.45 1.72 33.61
C TYR A 161 12.56 2.67 32.42
N ILE A 162 11.42 3.08 31.91
CA ILE A 162 11.27 3.92 30.72
C ILE A 162 10.62 5.25 31.08
N ASP A 163 10.94 6.25 30.29
CA ASP A 163 10.36 7.59 30.39
C ASP A 163 9.06 7.63 29.55
N VAL A 164 7.98 8.11 30.15
CA VAL A 164 6.66 8.19 29.53
C VAL A 164 6.02 9.55 29.78
N ALA A 165 5.19 10.00 28.84
CA ALA A 165 4.37 11.19 28.96
C ALA A 165 2.89 10.75 28.90
N VAL A 166 2.12 11.07 29.95
CA VAL A 166 0.71 10.67 30.06
C VAL A 166 -0.15 11.87 29.67
N LEU A 167 -0.91 11.75 28.59
CA LEU A 167 -1.82 12.80 28.16
C LEU A 167 -2.96 13.01 29.15
N PRO A 168 -3.46 14.25 29.28
CA PRO A 168 -4.75 14.47 29.92
C PRO A 168 -5.86 13.78 29.12
N PRO A 169 -7.06 13.59 29.70
CA PRO A 169 -8.21 13.06 28.97
C PRO A 169 -8.47 13.88 27.70
N VAL A 170 -8.34 13.23 26.55
CA VAL A 170 -8.55 13.80 25.22
C VAL A 170 -9.52 12.93 24.44
N ASP A 171 -10.27 13.54 23.52
CA ASP A 171 -11.21 12.80 22.69
C ASP A 171 -10.46 11.88 21.70
N THR A 172 -11.11 10.78 21.30
CA THR A 172 -10.53 9.78 20.39
C THR A 172 -10.07 10.38 19.06
N LYS A 173 -10.80 11.37 18.52
CA LYS A 173 -10.44 12.02 17.25
C LYS A 173 -9.18 12.87 17.41
N ALA A 174 -8.99 13.51 18.55
CA ALA A 174 -7.77 14.23 18.88
C ALA A 174 -6.58 13.28 19.03
N ILE A 175 -6.77 12.11 19.64
CA ILE A 175 -5.75 11.05 19.70
C ILE A 175 -5.36 10.59 18.28
N ASP A 176 -6.34 10.43 17.39
CA ASP A 176 -6.07 10.01 16.01
C ASP A 176 -5.33 11.05 15.19
N ARG A 177 -5.69 12.33 15.34
CA ARG A 177 -4.97 13.44 14.69
C ARG A 177 -3.54 13.51 15.18
N LEU A 178 -3.35 13.39 16.49
CA LEU A 178 -2.03 13.34 17.10
C LEU A 178 -1.24 12.13 16.60
N GLU A 179 -1.86 10.95 16.47
CA GLU A 179 -1.21 9.79 15.90
C GLU A 179 -0.79 10.06 14.45
N ALA A 180 -1.67 10.64 13.62
CA ALA A 180 -1.37 10.98 12.23
C ALA A 180 -0.22 12.00 12.11
N GLU A 181 -0.19 13.04 12.94
CA GLU A 181 0.90 14.02 13.00
C GLU A 181 2.23 13.36 13.38
N LEU A 182 2.23 12.54 14.45
CA LEU A 182 3.41 11.78 14.89
C LEU A 182 3.85 10.71 13.90
N GLN A 183 3.01 10.31 12.94
CA GLN A 183 3.40 9.43 11.84
C GLN A 183 4.11 10.19 10.72
N ILE A 184 3.70 11.44 10.44
CA ILE A 184 4.35 12.31 9.45
C ILE A 184 5.76 12.68 9.93
N GLU A 185 5.91 12.92 11.24
CA GLU A 185 7.21 13.07 11.89
C GLU A 185 7.92 11.71 11.94
N LYS A 186 8.74 11.44 10.91
CA LYS A 186 9.52 10.22 10.65
C LYS A 186 10.07 9.51 11.91
N ASP A 187 9.23 8.71 12.58
CA ASP A 187 9.69 7.66 13.48
C ASP A 187 10.57 6.70 12.66
N ILE A 188 11.66 6.23 13.28
CA ILE A 188 12.80 5.52 12.67
C ILE A 188 12.31 4.55 11.56
N LYS A 189 12.46 5.00 10.31
CA LYS A 189 12.37 4.30 9.02
C LYS A 189 11.52 3.03 8.95
N ALA A 190 10.23 3.11 9.26
CA ALA A 190 9.31 2.09 8.78
C ALA A 190 7.94 2.72 8.52
N ASP A 191 7.74 3.06 7.25
CA ASP A 191 6.48 3.53 6.68
C ASP A 191 5.38 2.48 6.85
N TYR A 192 4.13 2.93 6.90
CA TYR A 192 2.98 2.02 6.86
C TYR A 192 2.99 1.29 5.52
N SER A 193 2.81 -0.04 5.54
CA SER A 193 2.47 -0.73 4.29
C SER A 193 1.11 -0.20 3.80
N TRP A 194 0.93 -0.15 2.49
CA TRP A 194 -0.29 0.38 1.88
C TRP A 194 -1.54 -0.36 2.37
N ASP A 195 -1.44 -1.69 2.57
CA ASP A 195 -2.53 -2.53 3.08
C ASP A 195 -2.90 -2.18 4.53
N SER A 196 -1.90 -1.91 5.38
CA SER A 196 -2.11 -1.54 6.79
C SER A 196 -2.77 -0.17 6.88
N LYS A 197 -2.32 0.78 6.05
CA LYS A 197 -2.94 2.10 5.93
C LYS A 197 -4.40 2.01 5.45
N ALA A 198 -4.67 1.20 4.43
CA ALA A 198 -6.02 1.03 3.89
C ALA A 198 -6.98 0.35 4.89
N ASN A 199 -6.52 -0.70 5.56
CA ASN A 199 -7.31 -1.39 6.59
C ASN A 199 -7.58 -0.50 7.80
N MET A 200 -6.60 0.31 8.23
CA MET A 200 -6.79 1.31 9.27
C MET A 200 -7.87 2.33 8.86
N MET A 201 -7.78 2.89 7.66
CA MET A 201 -8.76 3.88 7.17
C MET A 201 -10.17 3.29 7.09
N LEU A 202 -10.31 2.06 6.61
CA LEU A 202 -11.60 1.37 6.59
C LEU A 202 -12.16 1.18 8.01
N ALA A 203 -11.32 0.73 8.96
CA ALA A 203 -11.74 0.54 10.34
C ALA A 203 -12.24 1.85 10.97
N LYS A 204 -11.57 2.97 10.68
CA LYS A 204 -12.00 4.31 11.11
C LYS A 204 -13.32 4.74 10.48
N ARG A 205 -13.50 4.49 9.18
CA ARG A 205 -14.77 4.75 8.48
C ARG A 205 -15.93 3.95 9.09
N GLN A 206 -15.72 2.66 9.37
CA GLN A 206 -16.76 1.77 9.86
C GLN A 206 -17.12 1.99 11.34
N ARG A 207 -16.12 2.23 12.19
CA ARG A 207 -16.31 2.32 13.65
C ARG A 207 -16.62 3.73 14.11
N GLU A 208 -15.90 4.72 13.58
CA GLU A 208 -15.91 6.09 14.07
C GLU A 208 -16.68 7.03 13.14
N GLY A 209 -17.16 6.51 12.00
CA GLY A 209 -18.02 7.23 11.06
C GLY A 209 -17.31 8.32 10.27
N TYR A 210 -15.99 8.26 10.13
CA TYR A 210 -15.25 9.22 9.30
C TYR A 210 -15.67 9.16 7.83
N SER A 211 -15.85 10.32 7.22
CA SER A 211 -15.92 10.48 5.77
C SER A 211 -14.53 10.45 5.12
N ASP A 212 -14.48 10.15 3.81
CA ASP A 212 -13.23 10.16 3.04
C ASP A 212 -12.55 11.55 3.06
N LYS A 213 -13.35 12.62 3.14
CA LYS A 213 -12.88 13.99 3.29
C LYS A 213 -12.20 14.22 4.65
N GLU A 214 -12.82 13.81 5.75
CA GLU A 214 -12.23 13.95 7.09
C GLU A 214 -10.96 13.11 7.23
N LEU A 215 -10.91 11.91 6.66
CA LEU A 215 -9.68 11.12 6.60
C LEU A 215 -8.59 11.83 5.79
N GLY A 216 -8.96 12.48 4.67
CA GLY A 216 -8.04 13.31 3.90
C GLY A 216 -7.44 14.45 4.73
N GLU A 217 -8.28 15.17 5.48
CA GLU A 217 -7.86 16.26 6.36
C GLU A 217 -6.92 15.79 7.48
N VAL A 218 -7.23 14.66 8.13
CA VAL A 218 -6.43 14.11 9.24
C VAL A 218 -5.07 13.60 8.78
N TYR A 219 -5.00 12.93 7.63
CA TYR A 219 -3.77 12.30 7.15
C TYR A 219 -3.02 13.12 6.09
N GLY A 220 -3.45 14.36 5.82
CA GLY A 220 -2.84 15.23 4.81
C GLY A 220 -2.92 14.67 3.39
N MET A 221 -4.01 13.97 3.05
CA MET A 221 -4.25 13.32 1.76
C MET A 221 -5.42 13.95 1.02
N LYS A 222 -5.45 13.84 -0.30
CA LYS A 222 -6.63 14.23 -1.07
C LYS A 222 -7.72 13.18 -0.89
N GLU A 223 -8.97 13.61 -0.88
CA GLU A 223 -10.14 12.71 -0.86
C GLU A 223 -10.08 11.66 -2.00
N ALA A 224 -9.62 12.08 -3.19
CA ALA A 224 -9.41 11.17 -4.32
C ALA A 224 -8.36 10.08 -4.03
N ASP A 225 -7.30 10.40 -3.29
CA ASP A 225 -6.23 9.44 -2.95
C ASP A 225 -6.71 8.45 -1.88
N ILE A 226 -7.56 8.90 -0.95
CA ILE A 226 -8.22 8.03 0.05
C ILE A 226 -9.15 7.04 -0.65
N LYS A 227 -9.97 7.54 -1.58
CA LYS A 227 -10.87 6.71 -2.38
C LYS A 227 -10.10 5.69 -3.21
N GLU A 228 -9.03 6.11 -3.88
CA GLU A 228 -8.14 5.19 -4.62
C GLU A 228 -7.57 4.10 -3.69
N LEU A 229 -7.10 4.46 -2.50
CA LEU A 229 -6.52 3.51 -1.55
C LEU A 229 -7.54 2.48 -1.05
N LEU A 230 -8.77 2.92 -0.76
CA LEU A 230 -9.87 2.02 -0.35
C LEU A 230 -10.32 1.13 -1.51
N ASP A 231 -10.40 1.67 -2.72
CA ASP A 231 -10.65 0.89 -3.94
C ASP A 231 -9.57 -0.18 -4.15
N MET A 232 -8.29 0.17 -3.98
CA MET A 232 -7.18 -0.78 -4.09
C MET A 232 -7.31 -1.93 -3.09
N ARG A 233 -7.68 -1.60 -1.84
CA ARG A 233 -7.92 -2.57 -0.78
C ARG A 233 -9.06 -3.52 -1.17
N ASP A 234 -10.16 -3.01 -1.68
CA ASP A 234 -11.32 -3.85 -2.03
C ASP A 234 -10.97 -4.83 -3.16
N TYR A 235 -10.19 -4.40 -4.17
CA TYR A 235 -9.69 -5.30 -5.21
C TYR A 235 -8.71 -6.35 -4.66
N ALA A 236 -7.85 -5.99 -3.72
CA ALA A 236 -6.95 -6.94 -3.10
C ALA A 236 -7.69 -7.94 -2.20
N HIS A 237 -8.73 -7.49 -1.49
CA HIS A 237 -9.61 -8.36 -0.73
C HIS A 237 -10.37 -9.34 -1.63
N ASP A 238 -10.92 -8.87 -2.74
CA ASP A 238 -11.58 -9.72 -3.75
C ASP A 238 -10.62 -10.76 -4.35
N TRP A 239 -9.37 -10.38 -4.59
CA TRP A 239 -8.32 -11.31 -5.03
C TRP A 239 -8.05 -12.37 -3.96
N LEU A 240 -7.86 -11.98 -2.71
CA LEU A 240 -7.67 -12.91 -1.60
C LEU A 240 -8.85 -13.87 -1.43
N LEU A 241 -10.07 -13.34 -1.45
CA LEU A 241 -11.31 -14.09 -1.28
C LEU A 241 -11.49 -15.13 -2.39
N SER A 242 -11.29 -14.73 -3.66
CA SER A 242 -11.43 -15.63 -4.81
C SER A 242 -10.41 -16.77 -4.84
N ARG A 243 -9.30 -16.67 -4.09
CA ARG A 243 -8.31 -17.75 -3.94
C ARG A 243 -8.44 -18.52 -2.62
N GLY A 244 -9.50 -18.27 -1.84
CA GLY A 244 -9.71 -18.89 -0.53
C GLY A 244 -8.68 -18.47 0.52
N LYS A 245 -8.02 -17.34 0.31
CA LYS A 245 -6.97 -16.78 1.17
C LYS A 245 -7.46 -15.51 1.86
N ASP A 246 -8.74 -15.50 2.24
CA ASP A 246 -9.37 -14.34 2.86
C ASP A 246 -8.52 -13.82 4.03
N ASN A 247 -8.42 -12.49 4.12
CA ASN A 247 -7.69 -11.79 5.17
C ASN A 247 -6.16 -12.07 5.24
N MET A 248 -5.55 -12.78 4.27
CA MET A 248 -4.10 -13.01 4.19
C MET A 248 -3.35 -11.84 3.52
N TRP A 249 -3.38 -10.66 4.15
CA TRP A 249 -2.83 -9.41 3.62
C TRP A 249 -1.32 -9.44 3.29
N SER A 250 -0.54 -10.30 3.96
CA SER A 250 0.88 -10.47 3.66
C SER A 250 1.17 -10.91 2.21
N LEU A 251 0.20 -11.52 1.52
CA LEU A 251 0.33 -11.93 0.12
C LEU A 251 0.21 -10.78 -0.88
N VAL A 252 -0.45 -9.68 -0.48
CA VAL A 252 -0.69 -8.52 -1.35
C VAL A 252 0.17 -7.31 -1.00
N ALA A 253 0.91 -7.35 0.12
CA ALA A 253 1.74 -6.24 0.58
C ALA A 253 2.72 -5.72 -0.49
N GLY A 254 3.31 -6.60 -1.31
CA GLY A 254 4.20 -6.22 -2.42
C GLY A 254 3.49 -5.79 -3.72
N GLY A 255 2.17 -5.89 -3.78
CA GLY A 255 1.36 -5.68 -4.99
C GLY A 255 0.83 -4.26 -5.19
N GLU A 256 1.26 -3.28 -4.40
CA GLU A 256 0.69 -1.92 -4.37
C GLU A 256 0.51 -1.32 -5.78
N LEU A 257 1.59 -1.33 -6.57
CA LEU A 257 1.58 -0.73 -7.92
C LEU A 257 0.64 -1.45 -8.88
N ALA A 258 0.47 -2.77 -8.71
CA ALA A 258 -0.44 -3.55 -9.54
C ALA A 258 -1.90 -3.21 -9.21
N PHE A 259 -2.27 -3.23 -7.94
CA PHE A 259 -3.64 -2.86 -7.52
C PHE A 259 -3.96 -1.40 -7.83
N ARG A 260 -3.01 -0.47 -7.63
CA ARG A 260 -3.15 0.94 -8.05
C ARG A 260 -3.42 1.02 -9.56
N ARG A 261 -2.72 0.23 -10.37
CA ARG A 261 -2.93 0.25 -11.82
C ARG A 261 -4.31 -0.26 -12.21
N ILE A 262 -4.83 -1.29 -11.55
CA ILE A 262 -6.19 -1.80 -11.78
C ILE A 262 -7.20 -0.68 -11.54
N VAL A 263 -7.15 -0.02 -10.39
CA VAL A 263 -8.09 1.06 -10.01
C VAL A 263 -8.02 2.25 -10.96
N THR A 264 -6.83 2.69 -11.32
CA THR A 264 -6.64 3.85 -12.22
C THR A 264 -6.98 3.56 -13.67
N SER A 265 -6.99 2.29 -14.09
CA SER A 265 -7.22 1.89 -15.48
C SER A 265 -8.62 1.35 -15.74
N ARG A 266 -9.35 0.87 -14.71
CA ARG A 266 -10.69 0.27 -14.86
C ARG A 266 -11.69 1.19 -15.56
N GLY A 267 -11.61 2.50 -15.32
CA GLY A 267 -12.50 3.48 -15.96
C GLY A 267 -12.31 3.60 -17.48
N LYS A 268 -11.14 3.18 -18.01
CA LYS A 268 -10.83 3.21 -19.45
C LYS A 268 -11.35 1.98 -20.18
N VAL A 269 -11.72 0.93 -19.46
CA VAL A 269 -12.07 -0.39 -20.01
C VAL A 269 -13.52 -0.45 -20.52
N GLY A 270 -14.37 0.48 -20.08
CA GLY A 270 -15.76 0.61 -20.56
C GLY A 270 -16.78 0.03 -19.58
N GLY A 271 -17.81 -0.64 -20.11
CA GLY A 271 -18.99 -1.12 -19.37
C GLY A 271 -18.71 -2.15 -18.27
N THR A 272 -19.75 -2.48 -17.50
CA THR A 272 -19.62 -3.27 -16.27
C THR A 272 -19.10 -4.69 -16.51
N GLY A 273 -19.56 -5.35 -17.57
CA GLY A 273 -19.07 -6.68 -17.96
C GLY A 273 -17.58 -6.69 -18.30
N ARG A 274 -17.10 -5.68 -19.02
CA ARG A 274 -15.67 -5.54 -19.37
C ARG A 274 -14.81 -5.24 -18.17
N GLN A 275 -15.29 -4.43 -17.24
CA GLN A 275 -14.58 -4.16 -15.98
C GLN A 275 -14.41 -5.43 -15.16
N GLN A 276 -15.46 -6.27 -15.09
CA GLN A 276 -15.39 -7.55 -14.40
C GLN A 276 -14.39 -8.51 -15.08
N LEU A 277 -14.43 -8.61 -16.41
CA LEU A 277 -13.45 -9.40 -17.15
C LEU A 277 -12.02 -8.90 -16.96
N PHE A 278 -11.81 -7.59 -17.02
CA PHE A 278 -10.51 -6.96 -16.78
C PHE A 278 -10.00 -7.23 -15.36
N LYS A 279 -10.88 -7.22 -14.36
CA LYS A 279 -10.56 -7.60 -12.98
C LYS A 279 -10.06 -9.03 -12.92
N GLU A 280 -10.80 -10.00 -13.46
CA GLU A 280 -10.40 -11.42 -13.42
C GLU A 280 -9.11 -11.68 -14.22
N ALA A 281 -8.94 -11.03 -15.37
CA ALA A 281 -7.73 -11.09 -16.16
C ALA A 281 -6.51 -10.50 -15.41
N ALA A 282 -6.71 -9.39 -14.70
CA ALA A 282 -5.66 -8.80 -13.85
C ALA A 282 -5.31 -9.72 -12.68
N PHE A 283 -6.29 -10.39 -12.09
CA PHE A 283 -6.06 -11.38 -11.03
C PHE A 283 -5.26 -12.57 -11.54
N ALA A 284 -5.55 -13.07 -12.73
CA ALA A 284 -4.77 -14.13 -13.36
C ALA A 284 -3.30 -13.74 -13.56
N LEU A 285 -3.01 -12.47 -13.90
CA LEU A 285 -1.65 -11.93 -13.98
C LEU A 285 -0.98 -11.83 -12.61
N ILE A 286 -1.71 -11.42 -11.57
CA ILE A 286 -1.21 -11.33 -10.18
C ILE A 286 -0.86 -12.73 -9.63
N ASP A 287 -1.58 -13.78 -10.02
CA ASP A 287 -1.35 -15.14 -9.50
C ASP A 287 0.05 -15.68 -9.84
N LYS A 288 0.62 -15.28 -10.98
CA LYS A 288 1.97 -15.68 -11.41
C LYS A 288 2.73 -14.51 -12.02
N PRO A 289 3.35 -13.66 -11.18
CA PRO A 289 4.12 -12.52 -11.65
C PRO A 289 5.35 -12.94 -12.45
N ASP A 290 5.93 -14.13 -12.19
CA ASP A 290 7.12 -14.63 -12.88
C ASP A 290 6.90 -14.94 -14.37
N GLU A 291 5.66 -15.20 -14.77
CA GLU A 291 5.30 -15.42 -16.18
C GLU A 291 5.17 -14.09 -16.95
N VAL A 292 5.23 -12.96 -16.25
CA VAL A 292 5.23 -11.61 -16.85
C VAL A 292 6.69 -11.16 -17.01
N LYS A 293 7.16 -11.01 -18.25
CA LYS A 293 8.55 -10.57 -18.52
C LYS A 293 8.87 -9.16 -18.03
N ASP A 294 7.86 -8.28 -18.03
CA ASP A 294 7.95 -6.89 -17.57
C ASP A 294 7.36 -6.74 -16.16
N SER A 295 7.33 -5.52 -15.65
CA SER A 295 6.63 -5.25 -14.40
C SER A 295 5.12 -5.56 -14.51
N LEU A 296 4.54 -6.11 -13.43
CA LEU A 296 3.12 -6.44 -13.36
C LEU A 296 2.21 -5.23 -13.63
N HIS A 297 2.62 -4.05 -13.16
CA HIS A 297 1.87 -2.82 -13.40
C HIS A 297 1.89 -2.39 -14.87
N ASP A 298 2.97 -2.64 -15.62
CA ASP A 298 3.02 -2.35 -17.05
C ASP A 298 2.16 -3.31 -17.86
N ALA A 299 2.12 -4.59 -17.47
CA ALA A 299 1.25 -5.58 -18.09
C ALA A 299 -0.22 -5.22 -17.90
N ILE A 300 -0.64 -4.86 -16.68
CA ILE A 300 -2.02 -4.43 -16.39
C ILE A 300 -2.39 -3.18 -17.20
N ASN A 301 -1.47 -2.22 -17.32
CA ASN A 301 -1.69 -1.01 -18.13
C ASN A 301 -1.83 -1.34 -19.63
N GLY A 302 -0.97 -2.21 -20.16
CA GLY A 302 -1.03 -2.67 -21.55
C GLY A 302 -2.33 -3.41 -21.85
N MET A 303 -2.78 -4.26 -20.92
CA MET A 303 -4.07 -4.94 -21.00
C MET A 303 -5.24 -3.94 -21.06
N ALA A 304 -5.24 -2.92 -20.19
CA ALA A 304 -6.31 -1.91 -20.19
C ALA A 304 -6.38 -1.13 -21.51
N GLN A 305 -5.23 -0.79 -22.11
CA GLN A 305 -5.16 -0.07 -23.39
C GLN A 305 -5.67 -0.90 -24.58
N HIS A 306 -5.57 -2.21 -24.49
CA HIS A 306 -5.88 -3.12 -25.59
C HIS A 306 -6.92 -4.19 -25.21
N ILE A 307 -7.83 -3.86 -24.28
CA ILE A 307 -8.79 -4.83 -23.75
C ILE A 307 -9.74 -5.39 -24.82
N GLY A 308 -10.17 -4.57 -25.79
CA GLY A 308 -11.06 -5.01 -26.88
C GLY A 308 -10.47 -6.16 -27.70
N PRO A 309 -9.29 -6.00 -28.33
CA PRO A 309 -8.62 -7.09 -29.05
C PRO A 309 -8.32 -8.32 -28.18
N ILE A 310 -8.02 -8.12 -26.90
CA ILE A 310 -7.78 -9.22 -25.95
C ILE A 310 -9.06 -10.02 -25.72
N ILE A 311 -10.21 -9.34 -25.56
CA ILE A 311 -11.53 -9.99 -25.41
C ILE A 311 -11.81 -10.90 -26.60
N GLU A 312 -11.61 -10.42 -27.82
CA GLU A 312 -11.87 -11.22 -29.03
C GLU A 312 -10.99 -12.48 -29.08
N LYS A 313 -9.70 -12.36 -28.69
CA LYS A 313 -8.81 -13.53 -28.58
C LYS A 313 -9.26 -14.50 -27.49
N LEU A 314 -9.73 -14.00 -26.36
CA LEU A 314 -10.22 -14.83 -25.26
C LEU A 314 -11.55 -15.52 -25.64
N LYS A 315 -12.46 -14.84 -26.34
CA LYS A 315 -13.70 -15.44 -26.87
C LYS A 315 -13.40 -16.56 -27.88
N ALA A 316 -12.39 -16.38 -28.73
CA ALA A 316 -11.94 -17.41 -29.66
C ALA A 316 -11.33 -18.63 -28.95
N ALA A 317 -10.60 -18.41 -27.85
CA ALA A 317 -9.96 -19.48 -27.08
C ALA A 317 -10.92 -20.21 -26.14
N PHE A 318 -11.93 -19.52 -25.62
CA PHE A 318 -12.92 -20.04 -24.68
C PHE A 318 -14.33 -19.82 -25.23
N PRO A 319 -14.84 -20.73 -26.09
CA PRO A 319 -16.18 -20.62 -26.63
C PRO A 319 -17.21 -20.72 -25.50
N ILE A 320 -18.01 -19.68 -25.34
CA ILE A 320 -19.06 -19.62 -24.32
C ILE A 320 -20.37 -20.08 -24.96
N SER A 321 -21.06 -21.01 -24.32
CA SER A 321 -22.43 -21.37 -24.75
C SER A 321 -23.38 -20.27 -24.28
N THR A 322 -23.76 -19.36 -25.18
CA THR A 322 -24.80 -18.37 -24.90
C THR A 322 -26.11 -19.11 -24.66
N VAL A 323 -26.66 -19.03 -23.45
CA VAL A 323 -28.08 -19.37 -23.26
C VAL A 323 -28.83 -18.24 -23.95
N ALA A 324 -29.40 -18.53 -25.11
CA ALA A 324 -30.34 -17.64 -25.76
C ALA A 324 -31.42 -17.30 -24.74
N VAL A 325 -31.63 -16.01 -24.48
CA VAL A 325 -32.73 -15.56 -23.63
C VAL A 325 -34.00 -15.90 -24.41
N ASP A 326 -34.77 -16.87 -23.94
CA ASP A 326 -36.09 -17.17 -24.49
C ASP A 326 -36.94 -15.90 -24.33
N ASP A 327 -37.34 -15.34 -25.46
CA ASP A 327 -38.08 -14.07 -25.62
C ASP A 327 -39.38 -14.06 -24.78
N GLU A 328 -39.91 -15.23 -24.42
CA GLU A 328 -41.14 -15.38 -23.62
C GLU A 328 -40.99 -15.02 -22.13
N THR A 329 -39.79 -15.07 -21.56
CA THR A 329 -39.62 -14.82 -20.10
C THR A 329 -39.36 -13.35 -19.76
N THR A 330 -38.95 -12.55 -20.75
CA THR A 330 -38.64 -11.12 -20.58
C THR A 330 -39.90 -10.25 -20.47
N ASP A 331 -41.01 -10.68 -21.08
CA ASP A 331 -42.29 -9.97 -21.05
C ASP A 331 -43.07 -10.16 -19.74
N LEU A 332 -42.78 -11.21 -18.96
CA LEU A 332 -43.52 -11.51 -17.74
C LEU A 332 -43.10 -10.66 -16.53
N PHE A 333 -41.93 -10.01 -16.58
CA PHE A 333 -41.36 -9.22 -15.46
C PHE A 333 -41.14 -7.73 -15.74
N GLY A 334 -41.73 -7.18 -16.80
CA GLY A 334 -41.67 -5.73 -17.08
C GLY A 334 -40.27 -5.24 -17.41
N GLY A 335 -39.68 -5.79 -18.48
CA GLY A 335 -38.33 -5.49 -18.93
C GLY A 335 -38.10 -4.02 -19.27
N GLY A 336 -37.28 -3.34 -18.45
CA GLY A 336 -36.49 -2.19 -18.90
C GLY A 336 -35.51 -2.60 -20.01
N PRO A 337 -34.93 -1.63 -20.75
CA PRO A 337 -34.23 -1.89 -22.01
C PRO A 337 -33.15 -2.96 -21.83
N ALA A 338 -33.22 -3.97 -22.72
CA ALA A 338 -32.32 -5.11 -22.77
C ALA A 338 -30.86 -4.69 -22.58
N LYS A 339 -30.18 -5.28 -21.58
CA LYS A 339 -28.73 -5.19 -21.45
C LYS A 339 -28.13 -5.68 -22.77
N SER A 340 -27.28 -4.88 -23.42
CA SER A 340 -26.67 -5.23 -24.70
C SER A 340 -26.00 -6.60 -24.60
N SER A 341 -26.28 -7.50 -25.55
CA SER A 341 -25.78 -8.89 -25.61
C SER A 341 -24.28 -9.03 -25.28
N GLY A 342 -23.46 -8.09 -25.72
CA GLY A 342 -22.02 -8.08 -25.44
C GLY A 342 -21.62 -7.99 -23.95
N GLU A 343 -22.41 -7.35 -23.09
CA GLU A 343 -22.09 -7.29 -21.64
C GLU A 343 -22.35 -8.63 -20.93
N ALA A 344 -23.37 -9.36 -21.37
CA ALA A 344 -23.68 -10.70 -20.85
C ALA A 344 -22.58 -11.70 -21.26
N ASP A 345 -22.09 -11.59 -22.49
CA ASP A 345 -20.99 -12.42 -23.00
C ASP A 345 -19.68 -12.15 -22.26
N ASP A 346 -19.34 -10.88 -22.03
CA ASP A 346 -18.12 -10.49 -21.31
C ASP A 346 -18.16 -10.98 -19.85
N LEU A 347 -19.34 -10.96 -19.21
CA LEU A 347 -19.53 -11.52 -17.88
C LEU A 347 -19.42 -13.05 -17.86
N ALA A 348 -19.99 -13.73 -18.84
CA ALA A 348 -19.87 -15.19 -18.95
C ALA A 348 -18.42 -15.63 -19.22
N LEU A 349 -17.69 -14.86 -20.04
CA LEU A 349 -16.26 -15.08 -20.29
C LEU A 349 -15.43 -14.94 -19.01
N SER A 350 -15.74 -13.93 -18.18
CA SER A 350 -15.03 -13.72 -16.92
C SER A 350 -15.16 -14.94 -15.99
N LYS A 351 -16.34 -15.58 -15.95
CA LYS A 351 -16.57 -16.80 -15.17
C LYS A 351 -15.82 -18.00 -15.76
N GLU A 352 -15.71 -18.08 -17.08
CA GLU A 352 -15.04 -19.21 -17.76
C GLU A 352 -13.52 -19.17 -17.58
N ILE A 353 -12.92 -17.99 -17.64
CA ILE A 353 -11.48 -17.79 -17.41
C ILE A 353 -11.09 -18.17 -15.98
N CYS A 354 -11.99 -17.99 -15.01
CA CYS A 354 -11.72 -18.34 -13.62
C CYS A 354 -11.79 -19.85 -13.32
N LYS A 355 -12.23 -20.70 -14.26
CA LYS A 355 -12.37 -22.14 -14.03
C LYS A 355 -11.06 -22.89 -14.27
N GLY A 356 -10.57 -23.59 -13.25
CA GLY A 356 -9.50 -24.58 -13.38
C GLY A 356 -8.24 -24.03 -14.09
N ASP A 357 -7.76 -24.76 -15.08
CA ASP A 357 -6.54 -24.42 -15.84
C ASP A 357 -6.74 -23.26 -16.85
N ASN A 358 -7.99 -22.82 -17.08
CA ASN A 358 -8.29 -21.74 -18.04
C ASN A 358 -7.65 -20.41 -17.65
N ALA A 359 -7.48 -20.14 -16.34
CA ALA A 359 -6.85 -18.93 -15.86
C ALA A 359 -5.37 -18.85 -16.31
N GLY A 360 -4.70 -20.00 -16.37
CA GLY A 360 -3.32 -20.09 -16.86
C GLY A 360 -3.22 -19.84 -18.36
N ALA A 361 -4.10 -20.48 -19.14
CA ALA A 361 -4.17 -20.28 -20.59
C ALA A 361 -4.55 -18.83 -20.95
N ALA A 362 -5.52 -18.25 -20.25
CA ALA A 362 -5.91 -16.85 -20.43
C ALA A 362 -4.73 -15.90 -20.14
N ARG A 363 -3.98 -16.15 -19.06
CA ARG A 363 -2.78 -15.37 -18.74
C ARG A 363 -1.75 -15.43 -19.87
N GLN A 364 -1.46 -16.61 -20.40
CA GLN A 364 -0.51 -16.76 -21.52
C GLN A 364 -0.95 -15.96 -22.75
N ILE A 365 -2.23 -16.07 -23.14
CA ILE A 365 -2.80 -15.30 -24.26
C ILE A 365 -2.63 -13.79 -24.04
N ILE A 366 -2.89 -13.32 -22.82
CA ILE A 366 -2.77 -11.90 -22.46
C ILE A 366 -1.31 -11.44 -22.54
N VAL A 367 -0.38 -12.20 -21.94
CA VAL A 367 1.05 -11.86 -21.92
C VAL A 367 1.61 -11.83 -23.34
N GLU A 368 1.36 -12.87 -24.14
CA GLU A 368 1.82 -12.94 -25.53
C GLU A 368 1.26 -11.80 -26.39
N PHE A 369 -0.01 -11.45 -26.20
CA PHE A 369 -0.61 -10.34 -26.92
C PHE A 369 0.03 -8.99 -26.54
N ILE A 370 0.25 -8.74 -25.25
CA ILE A 370 0.89 -7.51 -24.78
C ILE A 370 2.32 -7.41 -25.31
N GLU A 371 3.07 -8.51 -25.30
CA GLU A 371 4.43 -8.57 -25.85
C GLU A 371 4.45 -8.29 -27.35
N SER A 372 3.53 -8.90 -28.10
CA SER A 372 3.39 -8.66 -29.55
C SER A 372 3.09 -7.19 -29.84
N GLN A 373 2.17 -6.55 -29.10
CA GLN A 373 1.86 -5.13 -29.26
C GLN A 373 3.05 -4.23 -28.90
N LYS A 374 3.82 -4.59 -27.87
CA LYS A 374 5.05 -3.87 -27.52
C LYS A 374 6.12 -4.00 -28.60
N GLN A 375 6.30 -5.20 -29.16
CA GLN A 375 7.26 -5.42 -30.24
C GLN A 375 6.89 -4.61 -31.48
N LEU A 376 5.61 -4.62 -31.88
CA LEU A 376 5.12 -3.77 -32.96
C LEU A 376 5.42 -2.28 -32.71
N LYS A 377 5.14 -1.77 -31.51
CA LYS A 377 5.48 -0.37 -31.15
C LYS A 377 6.98 -0.09 -31.21
N ARG A 378 7.83 -1.04 -30.81
CA ARG A 378 9.30 -0.91 -30.89
C ARG A 378 9.77 -0.90 -32.34
N ASP A 379 9.19 -1.74 -33.18
CA ASP A 379 9.53 -1.84 -34.61
C ASP A 379 9.09 -0.58 -35.36
N THR A 380 7.87 -0.08 -35.10
CA THR A 380 7.39 1.21 -35.64
C THR A 380 8.28 2.36 -35.20
N LYS A 381 8.59 2.48 -33.90
CA LYS A 381 9.50 3.53 -33.40
C LYS A 381 10.90 3.42 -34.00
N SER A 382 11.39 2.20 -34.22
CA SER A 382 12.70 1.99 -34.84
C SER A 382 12.69 2.39 -36.32
N ALA A 383 11.58 2.14 -37.02
CA ALA A 383 11.38 2.60 -38.39
C ALA A 383 11.27 4.13 -38.50
N GLU A 384 10.55 4.77 -37.57
CA GLU A 384 10.36 6.23 -37.52
C GLU A 384 11.60 6.98 -37.00
N LYS A 385 12.52 6.30 -36.30
CA LYS A 385 13.70 6.91 -35.67
C LYS A 385 14.55 7.72 -36.65
N LEU A 386 14.71 7.26 -37.89
CA LEU A 386 15.47 7.98 -38.91
C LEU A 386 14.79 9.31 -39.26
N LEU A 387 13.46 9.29 -39.44
CA LEU A 387 12.66 10.47 -39.75
C LEU A 387 12.71 11.49 -38.59
N ASP A 388 12.53 11.03 -37.34
CA ASP A 388 12.60 11.87 -36.15
C ASP A 388 13.98 12.53 -35.97
N CYS A 389 15.05 11.80 -36.28
CA CYS A 389 16.41 12.36 -36.22
C CYS A 389 16.62 13.44 -37.29
N CYS A 390 16.15 13.20 -38.52
CA CYS A 390 16.20 14.21 -39.58
C CYS A 390 15.37 15.45 -39.23
N ALA A 391 14.15 15.29 -38.72
CA ALA A 391 13.29 16.41 -38.33
C ALA A 391 13.92 17.27 -37.23
N ARG A 392 14.51 16.65 -36.19
CA ARG A 392 15.23 17.38 -35.14
C ARG A 392 16.48 18.10 -35.66
N ALA A 393 17.23 17.47 -36.57
CA ALA A 393 18.39 18.09 -37.18
C ALA A 393 17.98 19.33 -38.00
N THR A 394 16.90 19.24 -38.78
CA THR A 394 16.34 20.39 -39.51
C THR A 394 15.95 21.52 -38.57
N GLY A 395 15.19 21.25 -37.50
CA GLY A 395 14.80 22.27 -36.53
C GLY A 395 15.99 22.95 -35.85
N ALA A 396 16.99 22.17 -35.44
CA ALA A 396 18.21 22.72 -34.83
C ALA A 396 19.01 23.62 -35.80
N LEU A 397 19.04 23.28 -37.09
CA LEU A 397 19.68 24.10 -38.12
C LEU A 397 18.89 25.39 -38.39
N GLU A 398 17.55 25.32 -38.44
CA GLU A 398 16.69 26.50 -38.59
C GLU A 398 16.83 27.49 -37.42
N ASP A 399 16.89 26.98 -36.18
CA ASP A 399 17.11 27.80 -34.99
C ASP A 399 18.51 28.44 -35.01
N GLY A 400 19.53 27.68 -35.42
CA GLY A 400 20.88 28.19 -35.63
C GLY A 400 20.95 29.30 -36.68
N ILE A 401 20.18 29.20 -37.75
CA ILE A 401 20.07 30.25 -38.79
C ILE A 401 19.39 31.50 -38.22
N LYS A 402 18.29 31.34 -37.46
CA LYS A 402 17.51 32.47 -36.91
C LYS A 402 18.26 33.24 -35.82
N LEU A 403 18.96 32.53 -34.93
CA LEU A 403 19.57 33.12 -33.72
C LEU A 403 21.10 33.28 -33.81
N GLY A 404 21.75 32.54 -34.72
CA GLY A 404 23.20 32.42 -34.78
C GLY A 404 23.87 33.20 -35.90
N LEU A 405 23.15 33.85 -36.81
CA LEU A 405 23.73 34.66 -37.89
C LEU A 405 23.86 36.14 -37.48
N GLY A 406 24.74 36.44 -36.52
CA GLY A 406 25.07 37.79 -36.06
C GLY A 406 26.53 38.16 -36.31
N ALA A 407 26.88 39.44 -36.20
CA ALA A 407 28.25 39.93 -36.42
C ALA A 407 29.27 39.43 -35.39
N GLU A 408 28.82 38.93 -34.22
CA GLU A 408 29.67 38.41 -33.15
C GLU A 408 29.77 36.87 -33.13
N THR A 409 29.25 36.19 -34.14
CA THR A 409 29.20 34.72 -34.16
C THR A 409 30.60 34.12 -34.34
N LYS A 410 30.99 33.22 -33.41
CA LYS A 410 32.23 32.44 -33.53
C LYS A 410 32.09 31.36 -34.60
N VAL A 411 32.83 31.53 -35.71
CA VAL A 411 32.81 30.63 -36.88
C VAL A 411 33.82 29.48 -36.80
N GLU A 412 34.74 29.52 -35.83
CA GLU A 412 35.76 28.48 -35.64
C GLU A 412 35.11 27.12 -35.35
N GLY A 413 35.44 26.12 -36.18
CA GLY A 413 34.92 24.76 -36.05
C GLY A 413 33.53 24.50 -36.67
N VAL A 414 32.82 25.54 -37.10
CA VAL A 414 31.50 25.42 -37.75
C VAL A 414 31.61 24.66 -39.08
N ALA A 415 32.60 25.01 -39.91
CA ALA A 415 32.84 24.33 -41.18
C ALA A 415 33.05 22.81 -41.02
N GLY A 416 33.85 22.38 -40.04
CA GLY A 416 34.08 20.96 -39.77
C GLY A 416 32.85 20.21 -39.24
N GLN A 417 31.89 20.90 -38.63
CA GLN A 417 30.60 20.30 -38.25
C GLN A 417 29.65 20.19 -39.45
N LEU A 418 29.67 21.16 -40.37
CA LEU A 418 28.92 21.11 -41.62
C LEU A 418 29.42 19.95 -42.51
N ASP A 419 30.74 19.78 -42.66
CA ASP A 419 31.32 18.67 -43.42
C ASP A 419 30.90 17.30 -42.86
N ARG A 420 30.86 17.16 -41.54
CA ARG A 420 30.37 15.94 -40.88
C ARG A 420 28.87 15.73 -41.12
N LEU A 421 28.07 16.78 -41.07
CA LEU A 421 26.64 16.73 -41.37
C LEU A 421 26.39 16.27 -42.82
N GLU A 422 27.10 16.84 -43.78
CA GLU A 422 27.01 16.45 -45.20
C GLU A 422 27.38 14.98 -45.41
N ALA A 423 28.46 14.50 -44.77
CA ALA A 423 28.86 13.10 -44.83
C ALA A 423 27.80 12.13 -44.25
N GLN A 424 27.11 12.53 -43.17
CA GLN A 424 26.03 11.72 -42.60
C GLN A 424 24.77 11.77 -43.48
N ILE A 425 24.43 12.93 -44.05
CA ILE A 425 23.32 13.09 -44.99
C ILE A 425 23.54 12.24 -46.24
N ALA A 426 24.78 12.20 -46.77
CA ALA A 426 25.14 11.37 -47.91
C ALA A 426 24.86 9.88 -47.65
N LYS A 427 25.27 9.36 -46.49
CA LYS A 427 24.98 7.96 -46.07
C LYS A 427 23.48 7.69 -45.98
N ILE A 428 22.70 8.64 -45.44
CA ILE A 428 21.24 8.50 -45.35
C ILE A 428 20.61 8.49 -46.75
N ARG A 429 21.09 9.33 -47.68
CA ARG A 429 20.62 9.35 -49.07
C ARG A 429 20.93 8.05 -49.81
N GLU A 430 22.14 7.50 -49.63
CA GLU A 430 22.50 6.18 -50.19
C GLU A 430 21.58 5.08 -49.66
N PHE A 431 21.29 5.08 -48.36
CA PHE A 431 20.36 4.12 -47.77
C PHE A 431 18.94 4.26 -48.35
N ILE A 432 18.43 5.49 -48.51
CA ILE A 432 17.12 5.74 -49.14
C ILE A 432 17.12 5.25 -50.60
N ALA A 433 18.17 5.54 -51.36
CA ALA A 433 18.29 5.10 -52.75
C ALA A 433 18.30 3.57 -52.87
N SER A 434 18.95 2.87 -51.94
CA SER A 434 18.97 1.40 -51.89
C SER A 434 17.62 0.74 -51.59
N LYS A 435 16.66 1.49 -51.07
CA LYS A 435 15.30 1.04 -50.74
C LYS A 435 14.26 1.38 -51.81
N ALA A 436 14.61 2.22 -52.78
CA ALA A 436 13.73 2.69 -53.85
C ALA A 436 13.88 1.90 -55.17
N CYS A 437 14.86 0.99 -55.24
CA CYS A 437 15.00 -0.06 -56.24
C CYS A 437 14.40 -1.35 -55.69
#